data_AF-A0A3N5G8N2-F1
#
_entry.id   AF-A0A3N5G8N2-F1
#
_cell.length_a   1.000
_cell.length_b   1.000
_cell.length_c   1.000
_cell.angle_alpha   90.00
_cell.angle_beta   90.00
_cell.angle_gamma   90.00
#
_symmetry.space_group_name_H-M   'P 1'
#
loop_
_entity.id
_entity.type
_entity.pdbx_description
1 polymer ?
#
loop_
_entity_poly.entity_id
_entity_poly.type
_entity_poly.pdbx_seq_one_letter_code
_entity_poly.pdbx_strand_id
1 'polypeptide(L)'
;MAGQIPDFTDSEREIAAMLVERRFEKPVGIVEADSALRLDRASDALAACPTLCWTGRGAHFVVFKVADGHFPTNGRRAVRRWS
;
A
#
# COMPACT_ATOMS: atom_id res chain seq x y z
N MET A 1 14.77 15.84 6.47
CA MET A 1 13.61 15.41 7.29
C MET A 1 12.76 14.53 6.39
N ALA A 2 12.58 13.26 6.74
CA ALA A 2 11.69 12.39 5.98
C ALA A 2 10.27 12.97 6.11
N GLY A 3 9.75 13.53 5.02
CA GLY A 3 8.45 14.17 5.00
C GLY A 3 7.37 13.16 5.36
N GLN A 4 6.44 13.56 6.21
CA GLN A 4 5.26 12.77 6.54
C GLN A 4 4.52 12.44 5.24
N ILE A 5 4.28 11.14 5.00
CA ILE A 5 3.51 10.71 3.84
C ILE A 5 2.05 11.02 4.12
N PRO A 6 1.36 11.74 3.22
CA PRO A 6 -0.04 12.08 3.45
C PRO A 6 -0.92 10.85 3.31
N ASP A 7 -1.94 10.77 4.16
CA ASP A 7 -2.96 9.72 4.12
C ASP A 7 -3.66 9.62 2.76
N PHE A 8 -4.39 8.52 2.57
CA PHE A 8 -5.27 8.38 1.42
C PHE A 8 -6.38 9.42 1.49
N THR A 9 -6.60 10.10 0.38
CA THR A 9 -7.76 10.97 0.20
C THR A 9 -9.01 10.13 -0.04
N ASP A 10 -10.18 10.72 0.15
CA ASP A 10 -11.45 10.03 -0.05
C ASP A 10 -11.61 9.51 -1.48
N SER A 11 -11.21 10.33 -2.46
CA SER A 11 -11.21 9.93 -3.87
C SER A 11 -10.26 8.77 -4.16
N GLU A 12 -9.08 8.71 -3.51
CA GLU A 12 -8.15 7.58 -3.67
C GLU A 12 -8.75 6.28 -3.09
N ARG A 13 -9.45 6.37 -1.94
CA ARG A 13 -10.17 5.23 -1.35
C ARG A 13 -11.29 4.74 -2.26
N GLU A 14 -12.12 5.64 -2.79
CA GLU A 14 -13.21 5.30 -3.70
C GLU A 14 -12.70 4.61 -4.97
N ILE A 15 -11.61 5.12 -5.56
CA ILE A 15 -10.98 4.51 -6.73
C ILE A 15 -10.46 3.11 -6.38
N ALA A 16 -9.78 2.95 -5.24
CA ALA A 16 -9.28 1.65 -4.79
C ALA A 16 -10.43 0.65 -4.60
N ALA A 17 -11.51 1.06 -3.91
CA ALA A 17 -12.71 0.25 -3.72
C ALA A 17 -13.32 -0.19 -5.05
N MET A 18 -13.57 0.76 -5.95
CA MET A 18 -14.16 0.49 -7.26
C MET A 18 -13.29 -0.46 -8.10
N LEU A 19 -11.97 -0.33 -8.06
CA LEU A 19 -11.06 -1.21 -8.78
C LEU A 19 -11.04 -2.63 -8.21
N VAL A 20 -11.00 -2.75 -6.88
CA VAL A 20 -11.02 -4.05 -6.20
C VAL A 20 -12.36 -4.73 -6.43
N GLU A 21 -13.48 -4.04 -6.28
CA GLU A 21 -14.81 -4.58 -6.56
C GLU A 21 -14.94 -5.09 -8.00
N ARG A 22 -14.49 -4.30 -8.99
CA ARG A 22 -14.48 -4.74 -10.40
C ARG A 22 -13.58 -5.95 -10.64
N ARG A 23 -12.46 -6.05 -9.91
CA ARG A 23 -11.51 -7.16 -10.05
C ARG A 23 -12.03 -8.46 -9.44
N PHE A 24 -12.76 -8.36 -8.34
CA PHE A 24 -13.27 -9.50 -7.57
C PHE A 24 -14.75 -9.82 -7.83
N GLU A 25 -15.45 -8.95 -8.56
CA GLU A 25 -16.89 -9.05 -8.89
C GLU A 25 -17.78 -9.14 -7.64
N LYS A 26 -17.27 -8.64 -6.52
CA LYS A 26 -17.87 -8.73 -5.19
C LYS A 26 -17.40 -7.54 -4.35
N PRO A 27 -18.22 -7.08 -3.38
CA PRO A 27 -17.75 -6.12 -2.39
C PRO A 27 -16.60 -6.73 -1.59
N VAL A 28 -15.48 -6.01 -1.54
CA VAL A 28 -14.30 -6.39 -0.76
C VAL A 28 -14.04 -5.30 0.27
N GLY A 29 -14.00 -5.67 1.54
CA GLY A 29 -13.66 -4.74 2.61
C GLY A 29 -12.19 -4.34 2.54
N ILE A 30 -11.91 -3.14 2.05
CA ILE A 30 -10.59 -2.52 2.14
C ILE A 30 -10.45 -1.91 3.53
N VAL A 31 -9.33 -2.19 4.19
CA VAL A 31 -9.00 -1.67 5.52
C VAL A 31 -7.82 -0.71 5.38
N GLU A 32 -7.95 0.47 5.98
CA GLU A 32 -6.85 1.41 6.15
C GLU A 32 -6.02 1.03 7.38
N ALA A 33 -4.71 1.01 7.21
CA ALA A 33 -3.74 0.69 8.25
C ALA A 33 -2.49 1.56 8.09
N ASP A 34 -1.72 1.67 9.16
CA ASP A 34 -0.41 2.31 9.13
C ASP A 34 0.69 1.27 9.18
N SER A 35 1.63 1.33 8.23
CA SER A 35 2.77 0.43 8.19
C SER A 35 4.07 1.18 8.30
N ALA A 36 4.98 0.69 9.14
CA ALA A 36 6.34 1.20 9.26
C ALA A 36 7.22 0.59 8.15
N LEU A 37 7.61 1.38 7.16
CA LEU A 37 8.45 0.93 6.05
C LEU A 37 9.81 1.63 6.05
N ARG A 38 10.86 0.87 5.79
CA ARG A 38 12.18 1.45 5.49
C ARG A 38 12.24 1.82 4.01
N LEU A 39 12.09 3.11 3.73
CA LEU A 39 12.00 3.67 2.37
C LEU A 39 13.36 4.01 1.75
N ASP A 40 14.37 4.23 2.57
CA ASP A 40 15.73 4.52 2.12
C ASP A 40 16.63 3.35 2.52
N ARG A 41 17.50 2.90 1.61
CA ARG A 41 18.48 1.85 1.90
C ARG A 41 19.65 2.37 2.72
N ALA A 42 19.97 3.66 2.59
CA ALA A 42 21.06 4.33 3.31
C ALA A 42 20.64 4.80 4.72
N SER A 43 19.34 4.84 5.00
CA SER A 43 18.81 5.23 6.31
C SER A 43 18.07 4.07 6.96
N ASP A 44 18.32 3.83 8.25
CA ASP A 44 17.54 2.86 9.02
C ASP A 44 16.20 3.43 9.52
N ALA A 45 15.88 4.67 9.16
CA ALA A 45 14.64 5.31 9.55
C ALA A 45 13.42 4.59 8.94
N LEU A 46 12.51 4.16 9.82
CA LEU A 46 11.19 3.68 9.45
C LEU A 46 10.26 4.88 9.23
N ALA A 47 9.65 4.96 8.06
CA ALA A 47 8.61 5.92 7.74
C ALA A 47 7.23 5.28 7.97
N ALA A 48 6.36 5.99 8.69
CA ALA A 48 4.94 5.64 8.76
C ALA A 48 4.30 5.89 7.39
N CYS A 49 3.78 4.82 6.79
CA CYS A 49 3.19 4.85 5.46
C CYS A 49 1.71 4.43 5.56
N PRO A 50 0.79 5.29 5.09
CA PRO A 50 -0.60 4.91 4.90
C PRO A 50 -0.69 3.68 4.01
N THR A 51 -1.47 2.71 4.44
CA THR A 51 -1.56 1.38 3.84
C THR A 51 -3.01 0.99 3.62
N LEU A 52 -3.32 0.43 2.45
CA LEU A 52 -4.58 -0.24 2.18
C LEU A 52 -4.35 -1.75 2.16
N CYS A 53 -5.14 -2.49 2.92
CA CYS A 53 -5.08 -3.94 2.92
C CYS A 53 -6.46 -4.56 2.63
N TRP A 54 -6.46 -5.66 1.88
CA TRP A 54 -7.67 -6.43 1.63
C TRP A 54 -7.35 -7.90 1.34
N THR A 55 -8.36 -8.74 1.46
CA THR A 55 -8.26 -10.17 1.14
C THR A 55 -9.19 -10.54 0.01
N GLY A 56 -8.70 -11.29 -0.97
CA GLY A 56 -9.52 -11.74 -2.08
C GLY A 56 -8.97 -13.01 -2.70
N ARG A 57 -9.86 -13.96 -3.04
CA ARG A 57 -9.52 -15.24 -3.70
C ARG A 57 -8.38 -16.02 -2.99
N GLY A 58 -8.34 -15.98 -1.66
CA GLY A 58 -7.33 -16.68 -0.85
C GLY A 58 -5.95 -16.02 -0.85
N ALA A 59 -5.86 -14.73 -1.22
CA ALA A 59 -4.63 -13.95 -1.15
C ALA A 59 -4.85 -12.63 -0.38
N HIS A 60 -3.80 -12.18 0.31
CA HIS A 60 -3.73 -10.88 0.98
C HIS A 60 -3.03 -9.89 0.07
N PHE A 61 -3.66 -8.73 -0.11
CA PHE A 61 -3.14 -7.64 -0.89
C PHE A 61 -2.88 -6.45 0.02
N VAL A 62 -1.77 -5.76 -0.24
CA VAL A 62 -1.35 -4.60 0.54
C VAL A 62 -0.79 -3.56 -0.42
N VAL A 63 -1.27 -2.32 -0.32
CA VAL A 63 -0.81 -1.17 -1.09
C VAL A 63 -0.30 -0.12 -0.13
N PHE A 64 0.94 0.31 -0.33
CA PHE A 64 1.58 1.33 0.49
C PHE A 64 1.70 2.63 -0.29
N LYS A 65 1.27 3.73 0.32
CA LYS A 65 1.56 5.07 -0.21
C LYS A 65 2.99 5.44 0.22
N VAL A 66 3.82 5.83 -0.73
CA VAL A 66 5.22 6.21 -0.49
C VAL A 66 5.49 7.59 -1.08
N ALA A 67 6.41 8.34 -0.48
CA ALA A 67 6.83 9.64 -1.01
C ALA A 67 7.59 9.47 -2.35
N ASP A 68 7.47 10.47 -3.22
CA ASP A 68 8.11 10.49 -4.54
C ASP A 68 9.64 10.33 -4.41
N GLY A 69 10.25 9.54 -5.31
CA GLY A 69 11.70 9.25 -5.27
C GLY A 69 12.17 8.20 -4.25
N HIS A 70 11.30 7.68 -3.38
CA HIS A 70 11.64 6.63 -2.41
C HIS A 70 11.34 5.20 -2.88
N PHE A 71 10.81 5.03 -4.10
CA PHE A 71 10.71 3.70 -4.70
C PHE A 71 12.05 3.34 -5.32
N PRO A 72 12.75 2.27 -4.87
CA PRO A 72 13.95 1.84 -5.54
C PRO A 72 13.58 1.44 -6.97
N THR A 73 14.14 2.13 -7.95
CA THR A 73 13.97 1.91 -9.41
C THR A 73 14.35 0.50 -9.90
N ASN A 74 14.69 -0.41 -8.97
CA ASN A 74 14.96 -1.83 -9.19
C ASN A 74 13.88 -2.75 -8.57
N GLY A 75 12.71 -2.20 -8.21
CA GLY A 75 11.59 -2.92 -7.62
C GLY A 75 10.99 -3.95 -8.58
N ARG A 76 11.64 -5.12 -8.70
CA ARG A 76 10.96 -6.35 -9.13
C ARG A 76 9.68 -6.44 -8.31
N ARG A 77 8.54 -6.51 -8.98
CA ARG A 77 7.20 -6.64 -8.40
C ARG A 77 7.19 -7.85 -7.44
N ALA A 78 7.54 -7.62 -6.18
CA ALA A 78 7.70 -8.66 -5.18
C ALA A 78 6.31 -8.99 -4.63
N VAL A 79 5.57 -9.81 -5.36
CA VAL A 79 4.36 -10.44 -4.83
C VAL A 79 4.80 -11.45 -3.79
N ARG A 80 4.96 -11.00 -2.53
CA ARG A 80 5.21 -11.91 -1.41
C ARG A 80 3.88 -12.50 -0.97
N ARG A 81 3.65 -13.76 -1.35
CA ARG A 81 2.59 -14.61 -0.81
C ARG A 81 2.99 -14.98 0.62
N TRP A 82 2.28 -14.45 1.61
CA TRP A 82 2.35 -14.98 2.97
C TRP A 82 1.60 -16.32 2.99
N SER A 83 2.25 -17.33 3.57
CA SER A 83 1.75 -18.71 3.67
C SER A 83 1.04 -18.91 5.00
#